data_AF-Q3SUH3-F1
#
_entry.id   AF-Q3SUH3-F1
#
_cell.length_a   1.000
_cell.length_b   1.000
_cell.length_c   1.000
_cell.angle_alpha   90.00
_cell.angle_beta   90.00
_cell.angle_gamma   90.00
#
_symmetry.space_group_name_H-M   'P 1'
#
loop_
_entity.id
_entity.type
_entity.pdbx_description
1 polymer ?
#
loop_
_entity_poly.entity_id
_entity_poly.type
_entity_poly.pdbx_seq_one_letter_code
_entity_poly.pdbx_strand_id
1 'polypeptide(L)'
;MKAQLPNIDVKYDPQNFRDLFETELGTGVWKFLIRPDNVIRMETASFLERAAVEPLAPGLVAEFGPDIAQDRIKQMIGHMVRQIMEAVGYEIDRPGLRITRESLFSSGARYQPQDHNRDRTMKITPEQRQAWLERTAKSPFNIWLDRHVKGPDGKLDLERLYEVARRHGIEKRYDHLNPGQQRMNIGVMLRSRVTQEEIEAQ
;
A
#
# COMPACT_ATOMS: atom_id res chain seq x y z
N MET A 1 31.73 9.07 -4.40
CA MET A 1 31.26 9.49 -3.07
C MET A 1 31.07 8.23 -2.22
N LYS A 2 31.80 8.07 -1.12
CA LYS A 2 31.52 6.99 -0.16
C LYS A 2 30.26 7.40 0.60
N ALA A 3 29.14 6.70 0.38
CA ALA A 3 27.96 6.87 1.21
C ALA A 3 28.38 6.57 2.65
N GLN A 4 28.25 7.56 3.52
CA GLN A 4 28.49 7.40 4.94
C GLN A 4 27.35 6.51 5.43
N LEU A 5 27.69 5.27 5.78
CA LEU A 5 26.73 4.30 6.30
C LEU A 5 26.06 4.92 7.55
N PRO A 6 24.73 4.87 7.68
CA PRO A 6 24.07 5.43 8.85
C PRO A 6 24.61 4.72 10.10
N ASN A 7 25.21 5.49 11.02
CA ASN A 7 25.44 5.01 12.38
C ASN A 7 24.08 5.06 13.08
N ILE A 8 23.43 3.91 13.18
CA ILE A 8 22.11 3.76 13.77
C ILE A 8 22.29 3.60 15.27
N ASP A 9 22.05 4.66 16.03
CA ASP A 9 21.99 4.61 17.50
C ASP A 9 20.56 4.31 17.94
N VAL A 10 20.16 3.04 17.80
CA VAL A 10 18.82 2.56 18.16
C VAL A 10 18.92 1.51 19.24
N LYS A 11 18.20 1.76 20.33
CA LYS A 11 18.04 0.80 21.43
C LYS A 11 16.77 0.00 21.20
N TYR A 12 16.90 -1.32 21.16
CA TYR A 12 15.75 -2.22 21.07
C TYR A 12 14.93 -2.20 22.36
N ASP A 13 13.61 -2.02 22.24
CA ASP A 13 12.64 -2.30 23.30
C ASP A 13 12.01 -3.68 23.07
N PRO A 14 12.36 -4.73 23.84
CA PRO A 14 11.90 -6.08 23.55
C PRO A 14 10.43 -6.36 23.91
N GLN A 15 9.81 -5.56 24.77
CA GLN A 15 8.42 -5.79 25.24
C GLN A 15 8.16 -7.26 25.61
N ASN A 16 7.19 -7.91 24.92
CA ASN A 16 6.78 -9.29 25.14
C ASN A 16 7.81 -10.34 24.69
N PHE A 17 8.93 -9.93 24.07
CA PHE A 17 10.02 -10.79 23.63
C PHE A 17 11.25 -10.70 24.54
N ARG A 18 11.14 -10.12 25.74
CA ARG A 18 12.27 -9.95 26.67
C ARG A 18 12.97 -11.27 26.98
N ASP A 19 12.19 -12.32 27.22
CA ASP A 19 12.65 -13.69 27.45
C ASP A 19 13.55 -14.22 26.31
N LEU A 20 13.19 -13.93 25.06
CA LEU A 20 13.99 -14.30 23.90
C LEU A 20 15.18 -13.37 23.69
N PHE A 21 14.99 -12.07 23.89
CA PHE A 21 16.03 -11.07 23.63
C PHE A 21 17.20 -11.20 24.59
N GLU A 22 16.96 -11.55 25.85
CA GLU A 22 18.00 -11.73 26.87
C GLU A 22 18.90 -12.95 26.64
N THR A 23 18.60 -13.78 25.63
CA THR A 23 19.46 -14.89 25.21
C THR A 23 20.62 -14.42 24.31
N GLU A 24 21.65 -15.26 24.18
CA GLU A 24 22.74 -15.04 23.21
C GLU A 24 22.21 -14.93 21.77
N LEU A 25 21.23 -15.77 21.42
CA LEU A 25 20.58 -15.73 20.11
C LEU A 25 19.87 -14.40 19.89
N GLY A 26 19.03 -13.97 20.84
CA GLY A 26 18.25 -12.73 20.70
C GLY A 26 19.12 -11.48 20.59
N THR A 27 20.15 -11.36 21.44
CA THR A 27 21.13 -10.27 21.34
C THR A 27 21.97 -10.34 20.06
N GLY A 28 22.33 -11.55 19.62
CA GLY A 28 23.05 -11.78 18.37
C GLY A 28 22.25 -11.35 17.14
N VAL A 29 20.96 -11.72 17.09
CA VAL A 29 20.03 -11.33 16.03
C VAL A 29 19.90 -9.81 15.98
N TRP A 30 19.73 -9.12 17.11
CA TRP A 30 19.69 -7.66 17.11
C TRP A 30 20.95 -7.04 16.52
N LYS A 31 22.13 -7.49 16.97
CA LYS A 31 23.44 -7.03 16.44
C LYS A 31 23.58 -7.29 14.95
N PHE A 32 23.05 -8.42 14.45
CA PHE A 32 23.01 -8.72 13.02
C PHE A 32 22.12 -7.71 12.28
N LEU A 33 20.89 -7.48 12.75
CA LEU A 33 19.90 -6.66 12.05
C LEU A 33 20.34 -5.19 11.92
N ILE A 34 20.98 -4.61 12.95
CA ILE A 34 21.45 -3.22 12.94
C ILE A 34 22.74 -3.00 12.13
N ARG A 35 23.32 -4.05 11.53
CA ARG A 35 24.47 -3.87 10.63
C ARG A 35 24.07 -2.96 9.47
N PRO A 36 24.91 -2.01 9.05
CA PRO A 36 24.51 -1.04 8.02
C PRO A 36 24.10 -1.68 6.69
N ASP A 37 24.72 -2.79 6.29
CA ASP A 37 24.35 -3.51 5.07
C ASP A 37 22.96 -4.14 5.18
N ASN A 38 22.57 -4.63 6.35
CA ASN A 38 21.25 -5.18 6.60
C ASN A 38 20.17 -4.09 6.63
N VAL A 39 20.46 -2.92 7.19
CA VAL A 39 19.52 -1.78 7.12
C VAL A 39 19.31 -1.33 5.68
N ILE A 40 20.39 -1.19 4.90
CA ILE A 40 20.29 -0.88 3.46
C ILE A 40 19.45 -1.93 2.72
N ARG A 41 19.60 -3.22 3.04
CA ARG A 41 18.76 -4.29 2.49
C ARG A 41 17.27 -4.10 2.82
N MET A 42 16.95 -3.72 4.06
CA MET A 42 15.56 -3.47 4.51
C MET A 42 14.93 -2.26 3.78
N GLU A 43 15.67 -1.16 3.67
CA GLU A 43 15.27 0.04 2.93
C GLU A 43 15.08 -0.26 1.44
N THR A 44 16.04 -0.97 0.84
CA THR A 44 15.99 -1.36 -0.58
C THR A 44 14.81 -2.28 -0.86
N ALA A 45 14.56 -3.28 -0.02
CA ALA A 45 13.40 -4.15 -0.17
C ALA A 45 12.08 -3.36 -0.08
N SER A 46 11.99 -2.42 0.85
CA SER A 46 10.82 -1.54 0.99
C SER A 46 10.61 -0.66 -0.24
N PHE A 47 11.70 -0.09 -0.78
CA PHE A 47 11.69 0.68 -2.04
C PHE A 47 11.22 -0.16 -3.23
N LEU A 48 11.64 -1.42 -3.31
CA LEU A 48 11.24 -2.39 -4.35
C LEU A 48 9.86 -3.04 -4.10
N GLU A 49 9.09 -2.48 -3.17
CA GLU A 49 7.76 -2.93 -2.79
C GLU A 49 7.68 -4.36 -2.21
N ARG A 50 8.75 -4.80 -1.55
CA ARG A 50 8.87 -6.11 -0.90
C ARG A 50 8.87 -5.98 0.62
N ALA A 51 8.78 -7.11 1.32
CA ALA A 51 8.85 -7.14 2.78
C ALA A 51 10.28 -6.87 3.24
N ALA A 52 10.48 -5.97 4.21
CA ALA A 52 11.80 -5.56 4.68
C ALA A 52 12.62 -6.71 5.27
N VAL A 53 11.97 -7.70 5.88
CA VAL A 53 12.61 -8.90 6.46
C VAL A 53 13.10 -9.89 5.40
N GLU A 54 12.53 -9.85 4.19
CA GLU A 54 12.78 -10.85 3.15
C GLU A 54 14.25 -11.02 2.75
N PRO A 55 15.02 -9.94 2.44
CA PRO A 55 16.42 -10.08 2.04
C PRO A 55 17.35 -10.53 3.17
N LEU A 56 16.88 -10.53 4.42
CA LEU A 56 17.68 -10.89 5.59
C LEU A 56 17.71 -12.41 5.83
N ALA A 57 16.74 -13.14 5.28
CA ALA A 57 16.56 -14.57 5.52
C ALA A 57 17.83 -15.41 5.27
N PRO A 58 18.57 -15.26 4.13
CA PRO A 58 19.76 -16.06 3.90
C PRO A 58 20.86 -15.82 4.95
N GLY A 59 21.08 -14.56 5.34
CA GLY A 59 22.09 -14.21 6.33
C GLY A 59 21.72 -14.67 7.75
N LEU A 60 20.44 -14.59 8.12
CA LEU A 60 19.94 -15.10 9.39
C LEU A 60 20.14 -16.61 9.52
N VAL A 61 19.79 -17.37 8.48
CA VAL A 61 19.98 -18.83 8.49
C VAL A 61 21.47 -19.20 8.49
N ALA A 62 22.30 -18.47 7.74
CA ALA A 62 23.74 -18.73 7.70
C ALA A 62 24.44 -18.46 9.04
N GLU A 63 24.03 -17.41 9.77
CA GLU A 63 24.71 -17.00 11.01
C GLU A 63 24.16 -17.70 12.26
N PHE A 64 22.85 -17.98 12.31
CA PHE A 64 22.19 -18.52 13.50
C PHE A 64 21.65 -19.94 13.33
N GLY A 65 21.82 -20.53 12.14
CA GLY A 65 21.37 -21.89 11.86
C GLY A 65 19.84 -22.01 11.71
N PRO A 66 19.33 -23.26 11.61
CA PRO A 66 17.92 -23.52 11.32
C PRO A 66 16.97 -23.17 12.48
N ASP A 67 17.48 -23.06 13.71
CA ASP A 67 16.66 -22.78 14.89
C ASP A 67 15.97 -21.41 14.83
N ILE A 68 16.49 -20.49 14.00
CA ILE A 68 15.86 -19.20 13.72
C ILE A 68 14.48 -19.31 13.06
N ALA A 69 14.12 -20.49 12.54
CA ALA A 69 12.84 -20.76 11.89
C ALA A 69 11.64 -20.87 12.84
N GLN A 70 11.88 -20.93 14.17
CA GLN A 70 10.81 -20.97 15.16
C GLN A 70 9.92 -19.72 15.10
N ASP A 71 8.60 -19.90 15.20
CA ASP A 71 7.65 -18.82 14.98
C ASP A 71 7.83 -17.63 15.93
N ARG A 72 8.08 -17.88 17.22
CA ARG A 72 8.28 -16.82 18.21
C ARG A 72 9.55 -16.00 17.92
N ILE A 73 10.60 -16.63 17.39
CA ILE A 73 11.83 -15.95 16.96
C ILE A 73 11.58 -15.10 15.71
N LYS A 74 10.86 -15.63 14.71
CA LYS A 74 10.48 -14.85 13.52
C LYS A 74 9.62 -13.64 13.87
N GLN A 75 8.69 -13.78 14.84
CA GLN A 75 7.89 -12.67 15.35
C GLN A 75 8.77 -11.61 16.02
N MET A 76 9.73 -12.02 16.85
CA MET A 76 10.72 -11.12 17.45
C MET A 76 11.55 -10.40 16.37
N ILE A 77 12.01 -11.11 15.34
CA ILE A 77 12.74 -10.48 14.22
C ILE A 77 11.88 -9.44 13.51
N GLY A 78 10.62 -9.77 13.22
CA GLY A 78 9.68 -8.82 12.63
C GLY A 78 9.48 -7.57 13.51
N HIS A 79 9.41 -7.76 14.83
CA HIS A 79 9.32 -6.68 15.80
C HIS A 79 10.58 -5.80 15.85
N MET A 80 11.77 -6.42 15.81
CA MET A 80 13.05 -5.72 15.74
C MET A 80 13.17 -4.91 14.44
N VAL A 81 12.84 -5.51 13.28
CA VAL A 81 12.86 -4.82 11.99
C VAL A 81 11.93 -3.62 11.98
N ARG A 82 10.75 -3.72 12.61
CA ARG A 82 9.85 -2.57 12.76
C ARG A 82 10.53 -1.41 13.48
N GLN A 83 11.12 -1.64 14.64
CA GLN A 83 11.77 -0.56 15.41
C GLN A 83 12.97 0.04 14.68
N ILE A 84 13.74 -0.79 13.96
CA ILE A 84 14.85 -0.32 13.11
C ILE A 84 14.31 0.60 12.01
N MET A 85 13.30 0.14 11.26
CA MET A 85 12.70 0.92 10.17
C MET A 85 12.07 2.23 10.67
N GLU A 86 11.34 2.19 11.78
CA GLU A 86 10.75 3.40 12.41
C GLU A 86 11.84 4.40 12.80
N ALA A 87 12.95 3.93 13.37
CA ALA A 87 14.04 4.79 13.79
C ALA A 87 14.85 5.39 12.63
N VAL A 88 14.89 4.74 11.45
CA VAL A 88 15.49 5.32 10.24
C VAL A 88 14.50 6.16 9.42
N GLY A 89 13.34 6.52 9.99
CA GLY A 89 12.40 7.46 9.39
C GLY A 89 11.41 6.83 8.41
N TYR A 90 11.16 5.52 8.52
CA TYR A 90 10.12 4.84 7.76
C TYR A 90 8.88 4.59 8.62
N GLU A 91 7.76 4.34 7.96
CA GLU A 91 6.51 3.88 8.58
C GLU A 91 5.96 2.65 7.85
N ILE A 92 5.12 1.87 8.51
CA ILE A 92 4.48 0.71 7.90
C ILE A 92 3.51 1.18 6.81
N ASP A 93 3.77 0.80 5.57
CA ASP A 93 2.84 1.03 4.45
C ASP A 93 1.88 -0.16 4.32
N ARG A 94 2.42 -1.39 4.32
CA ARG A 94 1.62 -2.61 4.20
C ARG A 94 2.10 -3.71 5.15
N PRO A 95 1.32 -4.07 6.18
CA PRO A 95 1.61 -5.25 7.00
C PRO A 95 1.24 -6.56 6.26
N GLY A 96 1.84 -7.67 6.68
CA GLY A 96 1.43 -9.02 6.23
C GLY A 96 1.59 -9.28 4.73
N LEU A 97 2.55 -8.62 4.07
CA LEU A 97 2.86 -8.88 2.67
C LEU A 97 3.40 -10.30 2.52
N ARG A 98 2.72 -11.12 1.73
CA ARG A 98 3.11 -12.50 1.46
C ARG A 98 4.41 -12.55 0.68
N ILE A 99 5.37 -13.33 1.17
CA ILE A 99 6.62 -13.63 0.48
C ILE A 99 6.35 -14.87 -0.39
N THR A 100 6.51 -14.71 -1.71
CA THR A 100 6.11 -15.74 -2.69
C THR A 100 7.22 -16.74 -3.00
N ARG A 101 8.47 -16.38 -2.71
CA ARG A 101 9.62 -17.26 -2.85
C ARG A 101 9.83 -18.04 -1.57
N GLU A 102 10.39 -19.24 -1.68
CA GLU A 102 10.82 -20.01 -0.51
C GLU A 102 11.81 -19.18 0.31
N SER A 103 11.49 -18.99 1.60
CA SER A 103 12.21 -18.09 2.51
C SER A 103 11.91 -18.47 3.97
N LEU A 104 12.77 -18.03 4.88
CA LEU A 104 12.57 -18.14 6.33
C LEU A 104 11.23 -17.55 6.77
N PHE A 105 10.79 -16.50 6.10
CA PHE A 105 9.55 -15.79 6.39
C PHE A 105 8.50 -16.08 5.32
N SER A 106 7.29 -16.43 5.75
CA SER A 106 6.12 -16.56 4.86
C SER A 106 5.50 -15.20 4.51
N SER A 107 5.69 -14.21 5.38
CA SER A 107 5.22 -12.84 5.19
C SER A 107 6.02 -11.84 6.02
N GLY A 108 5.89 -10.56 5.72
CA GLY A 108 6.47 -9.47 6.49
C GLY A 108 5.85 -8.11 6.16
N ALA A 109 6.32 -7.05 6.80
CA ALA A 109 5.85 -5.69 6.50
C ALA A 109 6.69 -5.04 5.40
N ARG A 110 6.02 -4.26 4.54
CA ARG A 110 6.64 -3.27 3.66
C ARG A 110 6.50 -1.88 4.29
N TYR A 111 7.53 -1.07 4.13
CA TYR A 111 7.60 0.27 4.69
C TYR A 111 7.68 1.34 3.60
N GLN A 112 7.38 2.58 3.97
CA GLN A 112 7.62 3.77 3.15
C GLN A 112 8.31 4.86 4.00
N PRO A 113 9.14 5.74 3.42
CA PRO A 113 9.69 6.87 4.17
C PRO A 113 8.56 7.78 4.66
N GLN A 114 8.66 8.32 5.88
CA GLN A 114 7.63 9.19 6.48
C GLN A 114 7.42 10.49 5.69
N ASP A 115 8.48 11.03 5.09
CA ASP A 115 8.41 12.20 4.18
C ASP A 115 7.98 11.85 2.75
N HIS A 116 7.80 10.57 2.45
CA HIS A 116 7.33 10.14 1.14
C HIS A 116 5.82 10.36 1.07
N ASN A 117 5.43 11.61 0.79
CA ASN A 117 4.10 11.93 0.28
C ASN A 117 3.98 11.27 -1.11
N ARG A 118 3.74 9.95 -1.13
CA ARG A 118 3.34 9.25 -2.35
C ARG A 118 2.08 9.98 -2.80
N ASP A 119 2.20 10.79 -3.84
CA ASP A 119 1.08 11.35 -4.57
C ASP A 119 0.25 10.15 -5.07
N ARG A 120 -0.69 9.70 -4.22
CA ARG A 120 -1.59 8.56 -4.45
C ARG A 120 -2.60 8.88 -5.55
N THR A 121 -2.51 10.05 -6.18
CA THR A 121 -3.26 10.32 -7.39
C THR A 121 -2.74 9.40 -8.49
N MET A 122 -3.58 8.44 -8.90
CA MET A 122 -3.38 7.79 -10.19
C MET A 122 -3.35 8.89 -11.25
N LYS A 123 -2.15 9.23 -11.75
CA LYS A 123 -1.97 10.15 -12.87
C LYS A 123 -2.43 9.42 -14.13
N ILE A 124 -3.72 9.56 -14.45
CA ILE A 124 -4.25 9.12 -15.75
C ILE A 124 -3.45 9.86 -16.81
N THR A 125 -2.68 9.14 -17.62
CA THR A 125 -1.87 9.78 -18.65
C THR A 125 -2.79 10.38 -19.74
N PRO A 126 -2.35 11.40 -20.48
CA PRO A 126 -3.12 11.96 -21.60
C PRO A 126 -3.60 10.89 -22.58
N GLU A 127 -2.78 9.86 -22.82
CA GLU A 127 -3.07 8.73 -23.70
C GLU A 127 -4.17 7.83 -23.13
N GLN A 128 -4.13 7.53 -21.82
CA GLN A 128 -5.19 6.78 -21.14
C GLN A 128 -6.52 7.54 -21.13
N ARG A 129 -6.47 8.88 -20.98
CA ARG A 129 -7.65 9.75 -21.10
C ARG A 129 -8.21 9.73 -22.51
N GLN A 130 -7.35 9.79 -23.53
CA GLN A 130 -7.76 9.74 -24.93
C GLN A 130 -8.39 8.40 -25.30
N ALA A 131 -7.80 7.28 -24.87
CA ALA A 131 -8.37 5.95 -25.09
C ALA A 131 -9.75 5.78 -24.44
N TRP A 132 -9.96 6.38 -23.26
CA TRP A 132 -11.29 6.41 -22.61
C TRP A 132 -12.30 7.26 -23.39
N LEU A 133 -11.89 8.41 -23.91
CA LEU A 133 -12.73 9.28 -24.75
C LEU A 133 -13.19 8.58 -26.03
N GLU A 134 -12.31 7.81 -26.66
CA GLU A 134 -12.60 7.12 -27.92
C GLU A 134 -13.54 5.92 -27.74
N ARG A 135 -13.31 5.11 -26.71
CA ARG A 135 -13.96 3.80 -26.56
C ARG A 135 -15.14 3.80 -25.60
N THR A 136 -15.09 4.61 -24.55
CA THR A 136 -15.98 4.44 -23.40
C THR A 136 -16.89 5.65 -23.20
N ALA A 137 -16.41 6.87 -23.47
CA ALA A 137 -17.20 8.10 -23.26
C ALA A 137 -18.52 8.13 -24.05
N LYS A 138 -18.57 7.51 -25.24
CA LYS A 138 -19.76 7.43 -26.08
C LYS A 138 -20.67 6.21 -25.81
N SER A 139 -20.42 5.43 -24.76
CA SER A 139 -21.33 4.33 -24.41
C SER A 139 -22.72 4.86 -24.03
N PRO A 140 -23.83 4.16 -24.34
CA PRO A 140 -25.19 4.60 -24.03
C PRO A 140 -25.37 5.02 -22.56
N PHE A 141 -24.82 4.23 -21.64
CA PHE A 141 -24.78 4.55 -20.21
C PHE A 141 -24.05 5.86 -19.89
N ASN A 142 -22.88 6.13 -20.50
CA ASN A 142 -22.13 7.35 -20.21
C ASN A 142 -22.81 8.59 -20.80
N ILE A 143 -23.47 8.46 -21.96
CA ILE A 143 -24.30 9.52 -22.53
C ILE A 143 -25.48 9.83 -21.60
N TRP A 144 -26.18 8.80 -21.15
CA TRP A 144 -27.27 8.92 -20.18
C TRP A 144 -26.79 9.58 -18.89
N LEU A 145 -25.70 9.09 -18.29
CA LEU A 145 -25.19 9.61 -17.03
C LEU A 145 -24.76 11.07 -17.18
N ASP A 146 -24.02 11.41 -18.22
CA ASP A 146 -23.52 12.76 -18.46
C ASP A 146 -24.67 13.79 -18.61
N ARG A 147 -25.84 13.40 -19.15
CA ARG A 147 -27.02 14.29 -19.21
C ARG A 147 -27.59 14.61 -17.83
N HIS A 148 -27.53 13.66 -16.90
CA HIS A 148 -28.07 13.84 -15.56
C HIS A 148 -27.09 14.55 -14.62
N VAL A 149 -25.78 14.35 -14.83
CA VAL A 149 -24.75 14.82 -13.87
C VAL A 149 -23.96 16.03 -14.35
N LYS A 150 -24.13 16.48 -15.61
CA LYS A 150 -23.50 17.74 -16.06
C LYS A 150 -24.42 18.93 -15.85
N GLY A 151 -23.83 20.06 -15.47
CA GLY A 151 -24.50 21.36 -15.38
C GLY A 151 -24.73 22.02 -16.75
N PRO A 152 -25.39 23.19 -16.80
CA PRO A 152 -25.58 23.97 -18.02
C PRO A 152 -24.28 24.39 -18.71
N ASP A 153 -23.17 24.45 -17.96
CA ASP A 153 -21.82 24.76 -18.45
C ASP A 153 -21.07 23.52 -18.98
N GLY A 154 -21.73 22.35 -19.00
CA GLY A 154 -21.16 21.08 -19.44
C GLY A 154 -20.16 20.45 -18.46
N LYS A 155 -19.96 21.04 -17.27
CA LYS A 155 -19.08 20.48 -16.24
C LYS A 155 -19.82 19.50 -15.35
N LEU A 156 -19.07 18.56 -14.77
CA LEU A 156 -19.59 17.61 -13.80
C LEU A 156 -20.08 18.35 -12.54
N ASP A 157 -21.33 18.13 -12.19
CA ASP A 157 -21.97 18.58 -10.96
C ASP A 157 -22.04 17.39 -10.00
N LEU A 158 -21.30 17.48 -8.89
CA LEU A 158 -21.22 16.40 -7.90
C LEU A 158 -22.53 16.24 -7.12
N GLU A 159 -23.28 17.31 -6.89
CA GLU A 159 -24.57 17.21 -6.21
C GLU A 159 -25.56 16.40 -7.06
N ARG A 160 -25.61 16.67 -8.36
CA ARG A 160 -26.41 15.88 -9.31
C ARG A 160 -25.94 14.43 -9.39
N LEU A 161 -24.63 14.18 -9.41
CA LEU A 161 -24.09 12.81 -9.39
C LEU A 161 -24.57 12.03 -8.17
N TYR A 162 -24.50 12.61 -6.98
CA TYR A 162 -24.96 11.95 -5.75
C TYR A 162 -26.48 11.89 -5.64
N GLU A 163 -27.21 12.81 -6.25
CA GLU A 163 -28.66 12.72 -6.37
C GLU A 163 -29.08 11.52 -7.23
N VAL A 164 -28.47 11.36 -8.41
CA VAL A 164 -28.69 10.18 -9.26
C VAL A 164 -28.30 8.90 -8.51
N ALA A 165 -27.15 8.90 -7.83
CA ALA A 165 -26.73 7.76 -7.01
C ALA A 165 -27.80 7.36 -5.98
N ARG A 166 -28.34 8.34 -5.23
CA ARG A 166 -29.39 8.12 -4.22
C ARG A 166 -30.68 7.58 -4.81
N ARG A 167 -31.11 8.07 -5.98
CA ARG A 167 -32.31 7.56 -6.68
C ARG A 167 -32.20 6.06 -6.99
N HIS A 168 -30.99 5.57 -7.25
CA HIS A 168 -30.70 4.15 -7.47
C HIS A 168 -30.19 3.44 -6.20
N GLY A 169 -30.47 3.95 -5.00
CA GLY A 169 -30.15 3.29 -3.73
C GLY A 169 -28.66 3.25 -3.37
N ILE A 170 -27.85 4.17 -3.90
CA ILE A 170 -26.43 4.30 -3.57
C ILE A 170 -26.25 5.50 -2.62
N GLU A 171 -25.99 5.21 -1.34
CA GLU A 171 -25.75 6.24 -0.31
C GLU A 171 -24.27 6.56 -0.09
N LYS A 172 -23.38 5.77 -0.70
CA LYS A 172 -21.93 5.85 -0.48
C LYS A 172 -21.35 7.16 -1.03
N ARG A 173 -20.58 7.86 -0.19
CA ARG A 173 -19.87 9.11 -0.53
C ARG A 173 -18.37 8.92 -0.62
N TYR A 174 -17.74 9.70 -1.50
CA TYR A 174 -16.30 9.68 -1.77
C TYR A 174 -15.69 11.08 -1.69
N ASP A 175 -16.08 11.86 -0.67
CA ASP A 175 -15.73 13.28 -0.55
C ASP A 175 -14.20 13.53 -0.45
N HIS A 176 -13.42 12.50 -0.10
CA HIS A 176 -11.97 12.52 -0.06
C HIS A 176 -11.28 12.31 -1.43
N LEU A 177 -12.04 12.03 -2.49
CA LEU A 177 -11.52 11.80 -3.85
C LEU A 177 -11.75 13.01 -4.75
N ASN A 178 -10.98 13.13 -5.83
CA ASN A 178 -11.24 14.19 -6.81
C ASN A 178 -12.55 13.93 -7.61
N PRO A 179 -13.17 14.97 -8.20
CA PRO A 179 -14.48 14.84 -8.85
C PRO A 179 -14.55 13.73 -9.93
N GLY A 180 -13.49 13.54 -10.70
CA GLY A 180 -13.42 12.49 -11.73
C GLY A 180 -13.41 11.08 -11.13
N GLN A 181 -12.66 10.88 -10.04
CA GLN A 181 -12.64 9.62 -9.30
C GLN A 181 -13.98 9.32 -8.63
N GLN A 182 -14.64 10.34 -8.07
CA GLN A 182 -15.98 10.21 -7.51
C GLN A 182 -16.96 9.73 -8.60
N ARG A 183 -16.99 10.40 -9.76
CA ARG A 183 -17.82 10.00 -10.92
C ARG A 183 -17.52 8.59 -11.39
N MET A 184 -16.25 8.19 -11.44
CA MET A 184 -15.87 6.84 -11.84
C MET A 184 -16.42 5.79 -10.88
N ASN A 185 -16.17 5.95 -9.56
CA ASN A 185 -16.62 5.00 -8.55
C ASN A 185 -18.15 4.90 -8.46
N ILE A 186 -18.84 6.05 -8.46
CA ILE A 186 -20.31 6.09 -8.50
C ILE A 186 -20.85 5.49 -9.80
N GLY A 187 -20.25 5.83 -10.94
CA GLY A 187 -20.65 5.33 -12.25
C GLY A 187 -20.56 3.81 -12.38
N VAL A 188 -19.52 3.18 -11.82
CA VAL A 188 -19.41 1.70 -11.77
C VAL A 188 -20.57 1.09 -10.99
N MET A 189 -20.94 1.69 -9.85
CA MET A 189 -22.05 1.23 -9.04
C MET A 189 -23.42 1.46 -9.70
N LEU A 190 -23.57 2.54 -10.47
CA LEU A 190 -24.79 2.83 -11.22
C LEU A 190 -24.98 1.85 -12.39
N ARG A 191 -23.91 1.41 -13.05
CA ARG A 191 -24.01 0.45 -14.19
C ARG A 191 -24.72 -0.86 -13.84
N SER A 192 -24.64 -1.30 -12.59
CA SER A 192 -25.32 -2.53 -12.14
C SER A 192 -26.75 -2.28 -11.64
N ARG A 193 -27.23 -1.03 -11.63
CA ARG A 193 -28.50 -0.63 -11.01
C ARG A 193 -29.44 0.15 -11.92
N VAL A 194 -28.89 0.81 -12.95
CA VAL A 194 -29.68 1.49 -13.99
C VAL A 194 -30.05 0.44 -15.04
N THR A 195 -31.33 0.35 -15.39
CA THR A 195 -31.79 -0.64 -16.37
C THR A 195 -31.45 -0.19 -17.81
N GLN A 196 -31.40 -1.15 -18.73
CA GLN A 196 -31.21 -0.83 -20.15
C GLN A 196 -32.36 0.02 -20.69
N GLU A 197 -33.59 -0.24 -20.23
CA GLU A 197 -34.77 0.56 -20.55
C GLU A 197 -34.62 2.01 -20.09
N GLU A 198 -34.09 2.28 -18.89
CA GLU A 198 -33.82 3.66 -18.44
C GLU A 198 -32.72 4.36 -19.24
N ILE A 199 -31.74 3.60 -19.74
CA ILE A 199 -30.67 4.10 -20.61
C ILE A 199 -31.19 4.40 -22.01
N GLU A 200 -32.17 3.63 -22.50
CA GLU A 200 -32.73 3.68 -23.86
C GLU A 200 -34.03 4.48 -23.97
N ALA A 201 -34.75 4.73 -22.87
CA ALA A 201 -36.00 5.51 -22.80
C ALA A 201 -35.76 7.02 -22.98
N GLN A 202 -34.85 7.35 -23.89
CA GLN A 202 -34.48 8.69 -24.32
C GLN A 202 -35.42 9.19 -25.40
#